data_AF-A0A6I0EMU3-F1
#
_entry.id   AF-A0A6I0EMU3-F1
#
_cell.length_a   1.000
_cell.length_b   1.000
_cell.length_c   1.000
_cell.angle_alpha   90.00
_cell.angle_beta   90.00
_cell.angle_gamma   90.00
#
_symmetry.space_group_name_H-M   'P 1'
#
loop_
_entity.id
_entity.type
_entity.pdbx_description
1 polymer ?
#
loop_
_entity_poly.entity_id
_entity_poly.type
_entity_poly.pdbx_seq_one_letter_code
_entity_poly.pdbx_strand_id
1 'polypeptide(L)'
;MYAGDRRWAVFAVAALWATYAFVFWKVLPYVGTQEVMYALAIAGGIVLLFNTASILAMIEHYAGDKEHIYGLDIHYLDVLRGKG
;
A
#
# COMPACT_ATOMS: atom_id res chain seq x y z
N MET A 1 -11.02 5.79 0.92
CA MET A 1 -10.57 5.89 -0.48
C MET A 1 -11.79 5.76 -1.37
N TYR A 2 -11.81 6.30 -2.59
CA TYR A 2 -12.79 5.77 -3.55
C TYR A 2 -12.48 4.29 -3.76
N ALA A 3 -13.51 3.45 -3.97
CA ALA A 3 -13.30 2.01 -4.14
C ALA A 3 -12.31 1.70 -5.29
N GLY A 4 -12.20 2.60 -6.28
CA GLY A 4 -11.16 2.56 -7.31
C GLY A 4 -9.75 2.70 -6.76
N ASP A 5 -9.48 3.72 -5.94
CA ASP A 5 -8.16 3.98 -5.37
C ASP A 5 -7.68 2.80 -4.52
N ARG A 6 -8.56 2.21 -3.71
CA ARG A 6 -8.22 1.04 -2.88
C ARG A 6 -7.78 -0.14 -3.74
N ARG A 7 -8.45 -0.38 -4.87
CA ARG A 7 -8.05 -1.44 -5.82
C ARG A 7 -6.67 -1.17 -6.41
N TRP A 8 -6.39 0.08 -6.79
CA TRP A 8 -5.09 0.47 -7.32
C TRP A 8 -3.96 0.37 -6.29
N ALA A 9 -4.21 0.71 -5.03
CA ALA A 9 -3.25 0.55 -3.95
C ALA A 9 -2.90 -0.93 -3.70
N VAL A 10 -3.90 -1.81 -3.66
CA VAL A 10 -3.67 -3.26 -3.53
C VAL A 10 -2.96 -3.81 -4.77
N PHE A 11 -3.35 -3.37 -5.97
CA PHE A 11 -2.68 -3.75 -7.21
C PHE A 11 -1.21 -3.34 -7.22
N ALA A 12 -0.87 -2.13 -6.74
CA ALA A 12 0.51 -1.66 -6.67
C ALA A 12 1.38 -2.55 -5.78
N VAL A 13 0.87 -2.98 -4.60
CA VAL A 13 1.58 -3.92 -3.73
C VAL A 13 1.72 -5.28 -4.40
N ALA A 14 0.67 -5.80 -5.04
CA ALA A 14 0.74 -7.07 -5.75
C ALA A 14 1.76 -7.04 -6.90
N ALA A 15 1.79 -5.95 -7.66
CA ALA A 15 2.76 -5.74 -8.74
C ALA A 15 4.19 -5.64 -8.21
N LEU A 16 4.40 -4.99 -7.07
CA LEU A 16 5.69 -4.92 -6.39
C LEU A 16 6.18 -6.32 -5.99
N TRP A 17 5.33 -7.12 -5.35
CA TRP A 17 5.64 -8.52 -4.99
C TRP A 17 5.99 -9.36 -6.21
N ALA A 18 5.18 -9.29 -7.28
CA ALA A 18 5.41 -10.04 -8.50
C ALA A 18 6.72 -9.64 -9.18
N THR A 19 7.01 -8.34 -9.27
CA THR A 19 8.24 -7.82 -9.87
C THR A 19 9.46 -8.26 -9.08
N TYR A 20 9.42 -8.12 -7.75
CA TYR A 20 10.53 -8.54 -6.90
C TYR A 20 10.77 -10.05 -7.01
N ALA A 21 9.73 -10.88 -6.89
CA ALA A 21 9.83 -12.32 -6.99
C ALA A 21 10.41 -12.76 -8.35
N PHE A 22 9.95 -12.13 -9.44
CA PHE A 22 10.47 -12.38 -10.77
C PHE A 22 11.96 -12.04 -10.86
N VAL A 23 12.36 -10.83 -10.44
CA VAL A 23 13.77 -10.40 -10.47
C VAL A 23 14.64 -11.31 -9.61
N PHE A 24 14.20 -11.61 -8.39
CA PHE A 24 14.91 -12.52 -7.48
C PHE A 24 15.14 -13.88 -8.14
N TRP A 25 14.10 -14.49 -8.71
CA TRP A 25 14.22 -15.77 -9.42
C TRP A 25 15.16 -15.69 -10.62
N LYS A 26 15.07 -14.62 -11.42
CA LYS A 26 15.97 -14.41 -12.57
C LYS A 26 17.43 -14.20 -12.14
N VAL A 27 17.67 -13.65 -10.96
CA VAL A 27 19.01 -13.38 -10.43
C VAL A 27 19.63 -14.64 -9.80
N LEU A 28 18.85 -15.58 -9.27
CA LEU A 28 19.36 -16.78 -8.59
C LEU A 28 20.53 -17.51 -9.30
N PRO A 29 20.51 -17.75 -10.63
CA PRO A 29 21.62 -18.43 -11.32
C PRO A 29 22.92 -17.62 -11.36
N TYR A 30 22.86 -16.32 -11.13
CA TYR A 30 23.99 -15.39 -11.17
C TYR A 30 24.52 -15.04 -9.77
N VAL A 31 23.86 -15.52 -8.72
CA VAL A 31 24.30 -15.31 -7.35
C VAL A 31 25.52 -16.19 -7.07
N GLY A 32 26.66 -15.56 -6.79
CA GLY A 32 27.93 -16.26 -6.61
C GLY A 32 28.04 -17.09 -5.32
N THR A 33 27.44 -16.62 -4.22
CA THR A 33 27.52 -17.31 -2.91
C THR A 33 26.19 -17.29 -2.18
N GLN A 34 25.98 -18.22 -1.25
CA GLN A 34 24.73 -18.34 -0.48
C GLN A 34 24.47 -17.11 0.40
N GLU A 35 25.52 -16.47 0.91
CA GLU A 35 25.42 -15.27 1.74
C GLU A 35 24.81 -14.11 0.96
N VAL A 36 25.20 -13.96 -0.31
CA VAL A 36 24.60 -12.95 -1.21
C VAL A 36 23.12 -13.26 -1.46
N MET A 37 22.77 -14.54 -1.64
CA MET A 37 21.37 -14.96 -1.78
C MET A 37 20.55 -14.58 -0.55
N TYR A 38 21.06 -14.86 0.66
CA TYR A 38 20.37 -14.52 1.91
C TYR A 38 20.26 -13.00 2.09
N ALA A 39 21.30 -12.24 1.78
CA ALA A 39 21.28 -10.79 1.85
C ALA A 39 20.19 -10.20 0.93
N LEU A 40 20.10 -10.68 -0.32
CA LEU A 40 19.05 -10.30 -1.26
C LEU A 40 17.66 -10.68 -0.72
N ALA A 41 17.48 -11.92 -0.27
CA ALA A 41 16.20 -12.41 0.23
C ALA A 41 15.69 -11.61 1.44
N ILE A 42 16.57 -11.34 2.41
CA ILE A 42 16.22 -10.59 3.62
C ILE A 42 15.95 -9.13 3.29
N ALA A 43 16.85 -8.47 2.56
CA ALA A 43 16.69 -7.05 2.23
C ALA A 43 15.41 -6.81 1.40
N GLY A 44 15.17 -7.63 0.38
CA GLY A 44 13.95 -7.53 -0.40
C GLY A 44 12.70 -7.91 0.37
N GLY A 45 12.76 -8.94 1.23
CA GLY A 45 11.66 -9.30 2.12
C GLY A 45 11.26 -8.15 3.05
N ILE A 46 12.24 -7.42 3.59
CA ILE A 46 12.01 -6.22 4.41
C ILE A 46 11.31 -5.13 3.59
N VAL A 47 11.78 -4.86 2.36
CA VAL A 47 11.15 -3.86 1.47
C VAL A 47 9.69 -4.22 1.17
N LEU A 48 9.43 -5.49 0.85
CA LEU A 48 8.08 -6.00 0.57
C LEU A 48 7.16 -5.88 1.78
N LEU A 49 7.66 -6.27 2.97
CA LEU A 49 6.92 -6.21 4.22
C LEU A 49 6.53 -4.77 4.56
N PHE A 50 7.48 -3.85 4.57
CA PHE A 50 7.21 -2.46 4.94
C PHE A 50 6.32 -1.74 3.92
N ASN A 51 6.47 -2.01 2.62
CA ASN A 51 5.56 -1.44 1.61
C ASN A 51 4.14 -1.97 1.79
N THR A 52 3.98 -3.27 2.06
CA THR A 52 2.68 -3.87 2.32
C THR A 52 2.05 -3.27 3.58
N ALA A 53 2.80 -3.18 4.68
CA ALA A 53 2.32 -2.58 5.93
C ALA A 53 1.92 -1.11 5.76
N SER A 54 2.69 -0.33 5.01
CA SER A 54 2.39 1.09 4.75
C SER A 54 1.08 1.26 3.99
N ILE A 55 0.83 0.43 2.97
CA ILE A 55 -0.42 0.47 2.21
C ILE A 55 -1.61 -0.01 3.05
N LEU A 56 -1.43 -1.04 3.87
CA LEU A 56 -2.47 -1.49 4.80
C LEU A 56 -2.83 -0.41 5.81
N ALA A 57 -1.84 0.22 6.44
CA ALA A 57 -2.04 1.33 7.36
C ALA A 57 -2.74 2.52 6.69
N MET A 58 -2.32 2.87 5.46
CA MET A 58 -2.99 3.90 4.67
C MET A 58 -4.46 3.56 4.41
N ILE A 59 -4.78 2.31 4.04
CA ILE A 59 -6.16 1.88 3.77
C ILE A 59 -7.01 1.89 5.06
N GLU A 60 -6.46 1.41 6.17
CA GLU A 60 -7.12 1.34 7.47
C GLU A 60 -7.45 2.73 8.02
N HIS A 61 -6.45 3.62 8.05
CA HIS A 61 -6.60 4.97 8.57
C HIS A 61 -7.49 5.86 7.69
N TYR A 62 -7.59 5.57 6.39
CA TYR A 62 -8.42 6.35 5.47
C TYR A 62 -9.90 6.35 5.87
N ALA A 63 -10.41 5.26 6.43
CA ALA A 63 -11.82 5.20 6.85
C ALA A 63 -12.09 6.15 8.03
N GLY A 64 -11.17 6.20 9.00
CA GLY A 64 -11.25 7.08 10.17
C GLY A 64 -11.12 8.56 9.81
N ASP A 65 -10.15 8.93 8.97
CA ASP A 65 -9.93 10.33 8.58
C ASP A 65 -11.05 10.88 7.70
N LYS A 66 -11.68 10.03 6.88
CA LYS A 66 -12.71 10.46 5.94
C LYS A 66 -14.00 10.90 6.66
N GLU A 67 -14.43 10.19 7.69
CA GLU A 67 -15.64 10.59 8.43
C GLU A 67 -15.46 11.91 9.16
N HIS A 68 -14.24 12.18 9.66
CA HIS A 68 -13.95 13.44 10.35
C HIS A 68 -13.94 14.66 9.42
N ILE A 69 -13.23 14.57 8.27
CA ILE A 69 -13.08 15.70 7.35
C ILE A 69 -14.41 15.98 6.62
N TYR A 70 -15.04 14.95 6.06
CA TYR A 70 -16.26 15.17 5.27
C TYR A 70 -17.48 15.39 6.16
N GLY A 71 -17.53 14.88 7.39
CA GLY A 71 -18.64 15.14 8.31
C GLY A 71 -18.84 16.63 8.56
N LEU A 72 -17.74 17.37 8.74
CA LEU A 72 -17.77 18.83 8.95
C LEU A 72 -18.20 19.58 7.68
N ASP A 73 -17.65 19.21 6.53
CA ASP A 73 -18.01 19.83 5.24
C ASP A 73 -19.48 19.57 4.87
N ILE A 74 -19.98 18.35 5.08
CA ILE A 74 -21.38 17.99 4.84
C ILE A 74 -22.30 18.77 5.79
N HIS A 75 -21.94 18.88 7.07
CA HIS A 75 -22.71 19.68 8.04
C HIS A 75 -22.85 21.14 7.61
N TYR A 76 -21.75 21.79 7.20
CA TYR A 76 -21.83 23.17 6.70
C TYR A 76 -22.58 23.28 5.38
N LEU A 77 -22.46 22.30 4.48
CA LEU A 77 -23.25 22.26 3.24
C LEU A 77 -24.75 22.12 3.51
N ASP A 78 -25.15 21.36 4.52
CA ASP A 78 -26.56 21.22 4.92
C ASP A 78 -27.11 22.50 5.56
N VAL A 79 -26.29 23.18 6.38
CA VAL A 79 -26.59 24.52 6.93
C VAL A 79 -26.77 25.54 5.82
N LEU A 80 -25.87 25.57 4.82
CA LEU A 80 -25.96 26.49 3.67
C LEU A 80 -27.16 26.17 2.76
N ARG A 81 -27.62 24.93 2.74
CA ARG A 81 -28.80 24.48 1.97
C ARG A 81 -30.13 24.66 2.71
N GLY A 82 -30.12 25.21 3.93
CA GLY A 82 -31.33 25.48 4.70
C GLY A 82 -32.01 24.23 5.24
N LYS A 83 -31.30 23.10 5.37
CA LYS A 83 -31.80 21.87 5.99
C LYS A 83 -31.42 21.78 7.47
N GLY A 84 -31.59 22.89 8.19
CA GLY A 84 -31.42 22.97 9.65
C GLY A 84 -32.71 22.65 10.39
#